data_AF-A0A8J3X4X7-F1
#
_entry.id   AF-A0A8J3X4X7-F1
#
_cell.length_a   1.000
_cell.length_b   1.000
_cell.length_c   1.000
_cell.angle_alpha   90.00
_cell.angle_beta   90.00
_cell.angle_gamma   90.00
#
_symmetry.space_group_name_H-M   'P 1'
#
loop_
_entity.id
_entity.type
_entity.pdbx_description
1 polymer ?
#
loop_
_entity_poly.entity_id
_entity_poly.type
_entity_poly.pdbx_seq_one_letter_code
_entity_poly.pdbx_strand_id
1 'polypeptide(L)' 'MPYDLGGVTRGLVPELQRADAFRIRYDAVTLRGLLRLPRPANRYAAPAEGAR' A
#
# COMPACT_ATOMS: atom_id res chain seq x y z
N MET A 1 -20.91 14.08 3.12
CA MET A 1 -20.60 12.72 3.60
C MET A 1 -20.54 11.79 2.40
N PRO A 2 -19.57 10.87 2.29
CA PRO A 2 -19.52 9.94 1.17
C PRO A 2 -20.74 9.02 1.21
N TYR A 3 -21.51 9.01 0.13
CA TYR A 3 -22.84 8.39 0.09
C TYR A 3 -22.81 6.85 0.18
N ASP A 4 -21.70 6.20 -0.20
CA ASP A 4 -21.63 4.74 -0.31
C ASP A 4 -20.42 4.11 0.38
N LEU A 5 -19.83 4.79 1.37
CA LEU A 5 -18.73 4.18 2.13
C LEU A 5 -19.17 2.88 2.83
N GLY A 6 -20.42 2.83 3.29
CA GLY A 6 -21.00 1.66 3.94
C GLY A 6 -21.14 0.46 2.99
N GLY A 7 -21.70 0.68 1.79
CA GLY A 7 -21.89 -0.39 0.80
C GLY A 7 -20.56 -0.94 0.30
N VAL A 8 -19.58 -0.07 0.03
CA VAL A 8 -18.24 -0.49 -0.39
C VAL A 8 -17.54 -1.31 0.71
N THR A 9 -17.47 -0.79 1.94
CA THR A 9 -16.66 -1.43 2.99
C THR A 9 -17.29 -2.67 3.62
N ARG A 10 -18.61 -2.76 3.67
CA ARG A 10 -19.34 -3.87 4.32
C ARG A 10 -19.94 -4.86 3.32
N GLY A 11 -20.18 -4.44 2.08
CA GLY A 11 -20.71 -5.28 1.01
C GLY A 11 -19.60 -5.74 0.07
N LEU A 12 -19.03 -4.81 -0.72
CA LEU A 12 -18.13 -5.16 -1.81
C LEU A 12 -16.77 -5.73 -1.35
N VAL A 13 -16.11 -5.08 -0.39
CA VAL A 13 -14.76 -5.46 0.04
C VAL A 13 -14.69 -6.92 0.54
N PRO A 14 -15.61 -7.41 1.39
CA PRO A 14 -15.62 -8.82 1.79
C PRO A 14 -15.72 -9.81 0.63
N GLU A 15 -16.52 -9.52 -0.39
CA GLU A 15 -16.65 -10.39 -1.58
C GLU A 15 -15.34 -10.45 -2.36
N LEU A 16 -14.66 -9.31 -2.55
CA LEU A 16 -13.36 -9.27 -3.20
C LEU A 16 -12.27 -10.02 -2.42
N GLN A 17 -12.32 -10.00 -1.09
CA GLN A 17 -11.40 -10.77 -0.25
C GLN A 17 -11.62 -12.28 -0.38
N ARG A 18 -12.88 -12.75 -0.46
CA ARG A 18 -13.18 -14.17 -0.70
C ARG A 18 -12.71 -14.66 -2.08
N ALA A 19 -12.70 -13.77 -3.06
CA ALA A 19 -12.20 -14.04 -4.40
C ALA A 19 -10.67 -13.86 -4.55
N ASP A 20 -9.94 -13.59 -3.47
CA ASP A 20 -8.49 -13.27 -3.47
C ASP A 20 -8.11 -12.07 -4.37
N ALA A 21 -9.08 -11.23 -4.71
CA ALA A 21 -8.91 -10.03 -5.52
C ALA A 21 -8.60 -8.78 -4.69
N PHE A 22 -8.66 -8.89 -3.35
CA PHE A 22 -8.38 -7.78 -2.45
C PHE A 22 -7.64 -8.25 -1.19
N ARG A 23 -6.72 -7.40 -0.72
CA ARG A 23 -5.88 -7.65 0.47
C ARG A 23 -6.71 -7.87 1.75
N ILE A 24 -6.23 -8.77 2.60
CA ILE A 24 -6.78 -9.05 3.95
C ILE A 24 -5.93 -8.47 5.09
N ARG A 25 -4.71 -8.02 4.80
CA ARG A 25 -3.80 -7.39 5.76
C ARG A 25 -2.88 -6.38 5.08
N TYR A 26 -2.34 -5.47 5.90
CA TYR A 26 -1.46 -4.39 5.49
C TYR A 26 -0.09 -4.60 6.14
N ASP A 27 0.83 -5.26 5.43
CA ASP A 27 2.10 -5.67 6.02
C ASP A 27 3.19 -4.58 5.95
N ALA A 28 2.98 -3.52 5.16
CA ALA A 28 3.96 -2.44 5.06
C ALA A 28 3.57 -1.24 5.93
N VAL A 29 4.57 -0.65 6.58
CA VAL A 29 4.42 0.53 7.46
C VAL A 29 4.47 1.86 6.72
N THR A 30 4.58 1.83 5.40
CA THR A 30 4.59 3.04 4.57
C THR A 30 3.57 2.93 3.46
N LEU A 31 2.92 4.03 3.11
CA LEU A 31 2.01 4.10 1.96
C LEU A 31 2.68 3.57 0.68
N ARG A 32 3.95 3.93 0.48
CA ARG A 32 4.77 3.44 -0.64
C ARG A 32 4.85 1.91 -0.64
N GLY A 33 5.13 1.31 0.51
CA GLY A 33 5.18 -0.14 0.66
C GLY A 33 3.83 -0.81 0.42
N LEU A 34 2.72 -0.20 0.86
CA LEU A 34 1.36 -0.70 0.63
C LEU A 34 0.97 -0.69 -0.86
N LEU A 35 1.47 0.29 -1.61
CA LEU A 35 1.23 0.44 -3.04
C LEU A 35 2.28 -0.27 -3.91
N ARG A 36 3.20 -1.03 -3.30
CA ARG A 36 4.29 -1.75 -4.00
C ARG A 36 5.15 -0.85 -4.89
N LEU A 37 5.35 0.39 -4.46
CA LEU A 37 6.12 1.38 -5.20
C LEU A 37 7.61 1.30 -4.80
N PRO A 38 8.55 1.42 -5.75
CA PRO A 38 9.98 1.42 -5.45
C PRO A 38 10.41 2.66 -4.67
N ARG A 39 11.48 2.55 -3.87
CA ARG A 39 12.07 3.71 -3.19
C ARG A 39 12.78 4.60 -4.23
N PRO A 40 12.39 5.89 -4.38
CA PRO A 40 13.08 6.79 -5.28
C PRO A 40 14.48 7.10 -4.75
N ALA A 41 15.45 7.21 -5.66
CA ALA A 41 16.77 7.72 -5.34
C ALA A 41 16.66 9.19 -4.93
N ASN A 42 17.27 9.54 -3.79
CA ASN A 42 17.34 10.94 -3.37
C ASN A 42 18.39 11.66 -4.24
N ARG A 43 17.99 12.73 -4.92
CA ARG A 43 18.87 13.56 -5.77
C ARG A 43 20.04 14.19 -4.99
N TYR A 44 19.86 14.36 -3.68
CA TYR A 44 20.84 14.98 -2.78
C TYR A 44 21.45 13.97 -1.80
N ALA A 45 21.21 12.66 -1.98
CA ALA A 45 21.92 11.69 -1.18
C ALA A 45 23.42 11.81 -1.46
N ALA A 46 24.19 12.11 -0.42
CA ALA A 46 25.63 11.92 -0.50
C ALA A 46 25.90 10.44 -0.82
N PRO A 47 26.89 10.13 -1.68
CA PRO A 47 27.33 8.76 -1.88
C PRO A 47 27.66 8.16 -0.50
N ALA A 48 27.18 6.94 -0.26
CA ALA A 48 27.51 6.23 0.97
C ALA A 48 29.03 6.03 1.01
N GLU A 49 29.71 6.74 1.90
CA GLU A 49 31.14 6.55 2.12
C GLU A 49 31.32 5.21 2.83
N GLY A 50 31.98 4.27 2.16
CA GLY A 50 32.34 2.96 2.71
C GLY A 50 31.33 1.84 2.46
N ALA A 51 31.22 1.39 1.22
CA ALA A 51 31.00 -0.03 0.94
C ALA A 51 32.32 -0.59 0.40
N ARG A 52 33.22 -0.95 1.32
CA ARG A 52 34.29 -1.94 1.08
C ARG A 52 33.94 -3.19 1.86
#